data_AF-A0A8J8Y4D8-F1
#
_entry.id   AF-A0A8J8Y4D8-F1
#
_cell.length_a   1.000
_cell.length_b   1.000
_cell.length_c   1.000
_cell.angle_alpha   90.00
_cell.angle_beta   90.00
_cell.angle_gamma   90.00
#
_symmetry.space_group_name_H-M   'P 1'
#
loop_
_entity.id
_entity.type
_entity.pdbx_description
1 polymer ?
#
loop_
_entity_poly.entity_id
_entity_poly.type
_entity_poly.pdbx_seq_one_letter_code
_entity_poly.pdbx_strand_id
1 'polypeptide(L)' 'MAEEDDVLTNDYKAMKGDGMNYMIYAMGRMTYLLGEDAEDFRPERWIANGVFQQESPYKFVSFNANAKTK' A
#
# COMPACT_ATOMS: atom_id res chain seq x y z
N MET A 1 16.98 -4.58 -4.60
CA MET A 1 17.73 -4.75 -3.33
C MET A 1 18.32 -3.40 -2.98
N ALA A 2 18.51 -3.10 -1.70
CA ALA A 2 19.16 -1.86 -1.27
C ALA A 2 20.59 -1.79 -1.82
N GLU A 3 20.98 -0.66 -2.41
CA GLU A 3 22.31 -0.47 -3.00
C GLU A 3 23.37 -0.06 -1.97
N GLU A 4 22.92 0.56 -0.88
CA GLU A 4 23.71 1.02 0.26
C GLU A 4 22.92 0.84 1.56
N ASP A 5 23.60 1.02 2.70
CA ASP A 5 22.97 0.96 4.01
C ASP A 5 22.15 2.25 4.25
N ASP A 6 20.92 2.12 4.72
CA ASP A 6 20.02 3.25 4.98
C ASP A 6 19.16 3.03 6.23
N VAL A 7 18.61 4.10 6.78
CA VAL A 7 17.63 4.09 7.88
C VAL A 7 16.32 4.68 7.36
N LEU A 8 15.32 3.82 7.23
CA LEU A 8 13.98 4.23 6.79
C LEU A 8 13.32 5.15 7.83
N THR A 9 12.29 5.88 7.40
CA THR A 9 11.56 6.85 8.24
C THR A 9 10.85 6.23 9.45
N ASN A 10 10.81 4.90 9.55
CA ASN A 10 10.32 4.12 10.69
C ASN A 10 11.46 3.52 11.55
N ASP A 11 12.67 4.08 11.45
CA ASP A 11 13.90 3.63 12.13
C ASP A 11 14.38 2.22 11.75
N TYR A 12 13.81 1.63 10.70
CA TYR A 12 14.27 0.34 10.18
C TYR A 12 15.58 0.51 9.42
N LYS A 13 16.60 -0.26 9.83
CA LYS A 13 17.91 -0.30 9.15
C LYS A 13 17.85 -1.26 7.96
N ALA A 14 17.88 -0.72 6.76
CA ALA A 14 18.03 -1.48 5.53
C ALA A 14 19.52 -1.64 5.22
N MET A 15 20.00 -2.87 5.18
CA MET A 15 21.41 -3.15 4.83
C MET A 15 21.54 -3.30 3.32
N LYS A 16 22.71 -2.95 2.77
CA LYS A 16 23.04 -3.22 1.37
C LYS A 16 22.77 -4.68 1.02
N GLY A 17 21.98 -4.90 -0.02
CA GLY A 17 21.54 -6.23 -0.45
C GLY A 17 20.15 -6.64 0.06
N ASP A 18 19.55 -5.92 1.01
CA ASP A 18 18.22 -6.24 1.50
C ASP A 18 17.14 -6.09 0.41
N GLY A 19 16.22 -7.04 0.36
CA GLY A 19 15.08 -7.01 -0.54
C GLY A 19 13.88 -6.31 0.09
N MET A 20 13.44 -5.19 -0.49
CA MET A 20 12.15 -4.59 -0.17
C MET A 20 11.09 -5.15 -1.12
N ASN A 21 10.11 -5.86 -0.58
CA ASN A 21 9.05 -6.50 -1.37
C ASN A 21 7.70 -5.87 -1.08
N TYR A 22 6.99 -5.48 -2.14
CA TYR A 22 5.63 -4.99 -2.07
C TYR A 22 4.64 -6.13 -2.39
N MET A 23 4.12 -6.78 -1.35
CA MET A 23 3.25 -7.96 -1.48
C MET A 23 1.78 -7.56 -1.61
N ILE A 24 1.40 -7.10 -2.80
CA ILE A 24 0.04 -6.61 -3.15
C ILE A 24 -1.06 -7.56 -2.68
N TYR A 25 -0.92 -8.86 -2.93
CA TYR A 25 -1.92 -9.87 -2.59
C TYR A 25 -2.14 -9.99 -1.07
N ALA A 26 -1.07 -9.99 -0.29
CA ALA A 26 -1.13 -10.10 1.17
C ALA A 26 -1.66 -8.80 1.79
N MET A 27 -1.16 -7.66 1.34
CA MET A 27 -1.63 -6.34 1.77
C MET A 27 -3.12 -6.13 1.46
N GLY A 28 -3.61 -6.67 0.34
CA GLY A 28 -5.03 -6.68 -0.04
C GLY A 28 -5.94 -7.52 0.87
N ARG A 29 -5.40 -8.20 1.89
CA ARG A 29 -6.15 -9.01 2.87
C ARG A 29 -5.82 -8.63 4.31
N MET A 30 -4.95 -7.66 4.53
CA MET A 30 -4.58 -7.22 5.86
C MET A 30 -5.73 -6.40 6.47
N THR A 31 -6.34 -6.91 7.53
CA THR A 31 -7.42 -6.21 8.25
C THR A 31 -6.97 -4.87 8.84
N TYR A 32 -5.68 -4.74 9.17
CA TYR A 32 -5.10 -3.46 9.57
C TYR A 32 -5.17 -2.37 8.48
N LEU A 33 -5.11 -2.76 7.19
CA LEU A 33 -5.14 -1.84 6.06
C LEU A 33 -6.57 -1.67 5.50
N LEU A 34 -7.31 -2.76 5.41
CA LEU A 34 -8.62 -2.85 4.74
C LEU A 34 -9.80 -3.03 5.70
N GLY A 35 -9.61 -3.06 7.01
CA GLY A 35 -10.70 -3.34 7.97
C GLY A 35 -11.06 -4.82 8.03
N GLU A 36 -12.03 -5.16 8.88
CA GLU A 36 -12.42 -6.56 9.13
C GLU A 36 -13.00 -7.26 7.88
N ASP A 37 -13.54 -6.48 6.95
CA ASP A 37 -14.13 -6.87 5.68
C ASP A 37 -13.12 -6.85 4.52
N ALA A 38 -11.84 -7.09 4.81
CA ALA A 38 -10.76 -7.09 3.81
C ALA A 38 -10.92 -8.20 2.75
N GLU A 39 -11.62 -9.29 3.07
CA GLU A 39 -11.88 -10.40 2.16
C GLU A 39 -13.13 -10.19 1.28
N ASP A 40 -13.98 -9.23 1.66
CA ASP A 40 -15.23 -8.96 0.96
C ASP A 40 -15.03 -7.95 -0.18
N PHE A 41 -15.66 -8.23 -1.32
CA PHE A 41 -15.72 -7.27 -2.41
C PHE A 41 -16.69 -6.13 -2.05
N ARG A 42 -16.13 -4.99 -1.65
CA ARG A 42 -16.88 -3.79 -1.21
C ARG A 42 -16.50 -2.54 -2.01
N PRO A 43 -17.12 -2.30 -3.17
CA PRO A 43 -16.84 -1.12 -3.99
C PRO A 43 -17.21 0.19 -3.29
N GLU A 44 -18.13 0.16 -2.32
CA GLU A 44 -18.54 1.33 -1.51
C GLU A 44 -17.37 1.89 -0.69
N ARG A 45 -16.32 1.11 -0.47
CA ARG A 45 -15.08 1.55 0.20
C ARG A 45 -14.42 2.73 -0.52
N TRP A 46 -14.63 2.86 -1.82
CA TRP A 46 -14.02 3.89 -2.65
C TRP A 46 -15.05 4.72 -3.41
N ILE A 47 -16.34 4.50 -3.20
CA ILE A 47 -17.42 5.19 -3.90
C ILE A 47 -18.40 5.73 -2.87
N ALA A 48 -18.47 7.04 -2.74
CA ALA A 48 -19.48 7.71 -1.92
C ALA A 48 -20.40 8.50 -2.85
N ASN A 49 -21.72 8.24 -2.77
CA ASN A 49 -22.74 8.91 -3.59
C ASN A 49 -22.46 8.84 -5.12
N GLY A 50 -21.91 7.71 -5.59
CA GLY A 50 -21.53 7.52 -7.00
C GLY A 50 -20.26 8.24 -7.43
N VAL A 51 -19.56 8.92 -6.50
CA VAL A 51 -18.30 9.62 -6.76
C VAL A 51 -17.14 8.86 -6.14
N PHE A 52 -16.10 8.61 -6.93
CA PHE A 52 -14.88 7.98 -6.48
C PHE A 52 -14.18 8.83 -5.41
N GLN A 53 -13.92 8.23 -4.26
CA GLN A 53 -13.19 8.82 -3.14
C GLN A 53 -11.76 8.30 -3.18
N GLN A 54 -10.84 9.15 -3.66
CA GLN A 54 -9.43 8.80 -3.71
C GLN A 54 -8.86 8.79 -2.30
N GLU A 55 -8.52 7.60 -1.84
CA GLU A 55 -7.76 7.38 -0.61
C GLU A 55 -6.25 7.41 -0.87
N SER A 56 -5.46 7.37 0.21
CA SER A 56 -4.00 7.38 0.07
C SER A 56 -3.53 6.23 -0.86
N PRO A 57 -2.75 6.53 -1.92
CA PRO A 57 -2.29 5.53 -2.89
C PRO A 57 -1.35 4.49 -2.27
N TYR A 58 -0.86 4.75 -1.06
CA TYR A 58 -0.03 3.84 -0.28
C TYR A 58 -0.86 2.94 0.66
N LYS A 59 -2.11 3.33 0.94
CA LYS A 59 -3.00 2.59 1.85
C LYS A 59 -3.70 1.44 1.14
N PHE A 60 -4.14 1.66 -0.09
CA PHE A 60 -4.85 0.63 -0.86
C PHE A 60 -4.06 0.17 -2.07
N VAL A 61 -3.75 -1.12 -2.07
CA VAL A 61 -3.11 -1.85 -3.17
C VAL A 61 -3.87 -1.71 -4.50
N SER A 62 -5.19 -1.51 -4.45
CA SER A 62 -6.04 -1.33 -5.64
C SER A 62 -5.67 -0.09 -6.46
N PHE A 63 -5.08 0.93 -5.82
CA PHE A 63 -4.67 2.19 -6.45
C PHE A 63 -3.17 2.39 -6.34
N ASN A 64 -2.40 1.31 -6.56
CA ASN A 64 -0.93 1.28 -6.59
C ASN A 64 -0.33 2.65 -6.91
N ALA A 65 0.68 3.07 -6.15
CA ALA A 65 1.31 4.38 -6.27
C ALA A 65 1.60 4.75 -7.73
N ASN A 66 0.68 5.51 -8.34
CA ASN A 66 0.85 6.03 -9.68
C ASN A 66 2.14 6.85 -9.68
N ALA A 67 3.03 6.62 -10.64
CA ALA A 67 4.14 7.53 -10.87
C ALA A 67 3.54 8.91 -11.05
N LYS A 68 3.91 9.89 -10.21
CA LYS A 68 3.61 11.29 -10.50
C LYS A 68 4.42 11.66 -11.74
N THR A 69 3.85 11.43 -12.92
CA THR A 69 4.36 12.01 -14.16
C THR A 69 4.19 13.52 -14.01
N LYS A 70 5.32 14.21 -14.05
CA LYS A 70 5.40 15.67 -13.95
C LYS A 70 4.96 16.31 -15.26
#